data_AF-A0A835VSN3-F1
#
_entry.id   AF-A0A835VSN3-F1
#
_cell.length_a   1.000
_cell.length_b   1.000
_cell.length_c   1.000
_cell.angle_alpha   90.00
_cell.angle_beta   90.00
_cell.angle_gamma   90.00
#
_symmetry.space_group_name_H-M   'P 1'
#
loop_
_entity.id
_entity.type
_entity.pdbx_description
1 polymer ?
#
loop_
_entity_poly.entity_id
_entity_poly.type
_entity_poly.pdbx_seq_one_letter_code
_entity_poly.pdbx_strand_id
1 'polypeptide(L)'
;MSYMPRNVRETVERNEMYAKLQQQNKAELRTAIIAQWTEKDLKRPPPSSGLPRGSITLAGTSSDRDAGIKSGVATVKAARQARLRELFEREALMYEKELNARGLSLVKPRD
;
A
#
# COMPACT_ATOMS: atom_id res chain seq x y z
N MET A 1 -51.19 18.31 -47.85
CA MET A 1 -49.85 18.59 -47.26
C MET A 1 -49.84 20.05 -46.82
N SER A 2 -49.69 20.31 -45.51
CA SER A 2 -49.65 21.68 -44.99
C SER A 2 -48.36 22.36 -45.45
N TYR A 3 -48.47 23.52 -46.09
CA TYR A 3 -47.32 24.27 -46.60
C TYR A 3 -46.53 24.85 -45.42
N MET A 4 -45.30 24.38 -45.21
CA MET A 4 -44.39 25.01 -44.25
C MET A 4 -43.63 26.15 -44.93
N PRO A 5 -43.57 27.35 -44.32
CA PRO A 5 -42.74 28.45 -44.82
C PRO A 5 -41.28 28.03 -44.92
N ARG A 6 -40.61 28.45 -46.00
CA ARG A 6 -39.22 28.06 -46.30
C ARG A 6 -38.25 28.30 -45.13
N ASN A 7 -38.37 29.44 -44.47
CA ASN A 7 -37.53 29.78 -43.31
C ASN A 7 -37.71 28.78 -42.16
N VAL A 8 -38.94 28.34 -41.90
CA VAL A 8 -39.25 27.34 -40.86
C VAL A 8 -38.67 25.99 -41.26
N ARG A 9 -38.86 25.57 -42.51
CA ARG A 9 -38.30 24.32 -43.03
C ARG A 9 -36.77 24.28 -42.91
N GLU A 10 -36.09 25.35 -43.28
CA GLU A 10 -34.62 25.45 -43.19
C GLU A 10 -34.12 25.47 -41.74
N THR A 11 -34.90 25.99 -40.79
CA THR A 11 -34.54 25.93 -39.35
C THR A 11 -34.74 24.52 -38.78
N VAL A 12 -35.80 23.82 -39.16
CA VAL A 12 -36.04 22.43 -38.76
C VAL A 12 -34.91 21.53 -39.30
N GLU A 13 -34.57 21.68 -40.58
CA GLU A 13 -33.48 20.92 -41.20
C GLU A 13 -32.12 21.19 -40.51
N ARG A 14 -31.82 22.45 -40.16
CA ARG A 14 -30.62 22.79 -39.39
C ARG A 14 -30.61 22.15 -38.01
N ASN A 15 -31.73 22.18 -37.29
CA ASN A 15 -31.85 21.60 -35.96
C ASN A 15 -31.69 20.07 -36.00
N GLU A 16 -32.31 19.40 -36.97
CA GLU A 16 -32.17 17.95 -37.19
C GLU A 16 -30.73 17.58 -37.53
N MET A 17 -30.07 18.38 -38.38
CA MET A 17 -28.65 18.20 -38.73
C MET A 17 -27.75 18.31 -37.50
N TYR A 18 -27.89 19.38 -36.70
CA TYR A 18 -27.10 19.55 -35.48
C TYR A 18 -27.39 18.48 -34.44
N ALA A 19 -28.65 18.06 -34.27
CA ALA A 19 -29.01 16.99 -33.34
C ALA A 19 -28.33 15.67 -33.73
N LYS A 20 -28.32 15.33 -35.02
CA LYS A 20 -27.62 14.16 -35.55
C LYS A 20 -26.11 14.26 -35.33
N LEU A 21 -25.51 15.42 -35.56
CA LEU A 21 -24.08 15.65 -35.34
C LEU A 21 -23.72 15.48 -33.86
N GLN A 22 -24.53 16.00 -32.94
CA GLN A 22 -24.28 15.85 -31.49
C GLN A 22 -24.36 14.39 -31.04
N GLN A 23 -25.28 13.61 -31.61
CA GLN A 23 -25.35 12.17 -31.35
C GLN A 23 -24.10 11.43 -31.83
N GLN A 24 -23.59 11.78 -33.03
CA GLN A 24 -22.35 11.22 -33.57
C GLN A 24 -21.13 11.61 -32.71
N ASN A 25 -20.99 12.89 -32.36
CA ASN A 25 -19.91 13.37 -31.50
C ASN A 25 -19.92 12.68 -30.12
N LYS A 26 -21.09 12.44 -29.54
CA LYS A 26 -21.21 11.72 -28.26
C LYS A 26 -20.75 10.27 -28.37
N ALA A 27 -21.05 9.61 -29.48
CA ALA A 27 -20.59 8.24 -29.73
C ALA A 27 -19.06 8.19 -29.89
N GLU A 28 -18.49 9.15 -30.64
CA GLU A 28 -17.04 9.25 -30.85
C GLU A 28 -16.28 9.61 -29.56
N LEU A 29 -16.80 10.53 -28.75
CA LEU A 29 -16.21 10.85 -27.45
C LEU A 29 -16.18 9.63 -26.53
N ARG A 30 -17.24 8.82 -26.54
CA ARG A 30 -17.28 7.59 -25.75
C ARG A 30 -16.20 6.61 -26.20
N THR A 31 -16.05 6.37 -27.51
CA THR A 31 -15.05 5.44 -28.02
C THR A 31 -13.63 5.94 -27.76
N ALA A 32 -13.39 7.25 -27.87
CA ALA A 32 -12.11 7.86 -27.53
C ALA A 32 -11.74 7.68 -26.04
N ILE A 33 -12.69 7.90 -25.13
CA ILE A 33 -12.47 7.69 -23.68
C ILE A 33 -12.15 6.22 -23.39
N ILE A 34 -12.89 5.29 -23.99
CA ILE A 34 -12.64 3.85 -23.82
C ILE A 34 -11.24 3.49 -24.31
N ALA A 35 -10.87 3.90 -25.53
CA ALA A 35 -9.55 3.62 -26.09
C ALA A 35 -8.42 4.18 -25.23
N GLN A 36 -8.57 5.42 -24.74
CA GLN A 36 -7.60 6.04 -23.84
C GLN A 36 -7.45 5.25 -22.53
N TRP A 37 -8.56 4.81 -21.95
CA TRP A 37 -8.53 4.03 -20.72
C TRP A 37 -7.88 2.66 -20.93
N THR A 38 -8.17 2.00 -22.06
CA THR A 38 -7.55 0.72 -22.43
C THR A 38 -6.05 0.84 -22.60
N GLU A 39 -5.56 1.89 -23.27
CA GLU A 39 -4.11 2.16 -23.39
C GLU A 39 -3.45 2.41 -22.04
N LYS A 40 -4.15 3.09 -21.13
CA LYS A 40 -3.67 3.32 -19.76
C LYS A 40 -3.62 2.02 -18.95
N ASP A 41 -4.61 1.14 -19.12
CA ASP A 41 -4.68 -0.15 -18.43
C ASP A 41 -3.63 -1.14 -18.95
N LEU A 42 -3.39 -1.16 -20.27
CA LEU A 42 -2.39 -2.01 -20.92
C LEU A 42 -0.97 -1.76 -20.39
N LYS A 43 -0.66 -0.50 -20.07
CA LYS A 43 0.65 -0.10 -19.52
C LYS A 43 0.78 -0.37 -18.02
N ARG A 44 -0.26 -0.86 -17.35
CA ARG A 44 -0.16 -1.19 -15.92
C ARG A 44 0.75 -2.40 -15.73
N PRO A 45 1.68 -2.34 -14.77
CA PRO A 45 2.47 -3.51 -14.45
C PRO A 45 1.54 -4.63 -13.95
N PRO A 46 1.75 -5.89 -14.39
CA PRO A 46 1.00 -7.00 -13.84
C PRO A 46 1.27 -7.09 -12.33
N PRO A 47 0.25 -7.43 -11.51
CA PRO A 47 0.49 -7.63 -10.09
C PRO A 47 1.51 -8.75 -9.90
N SER A 48 2.47 -8.52 -9.01
CA SER A 48 3.38 -9.58 -8.55
C SER A 48 2.53 -10.67 -7.87
N SER A 49 2.47 -11.85 -8.48
CA SER A 49 1.79 -13.04 -7.93
C SER A 49 2.59 -13.71 -6.80
N GLY A 50 3.72 -13.15 -6.41
CA GLY A 50 4.76 -13.86 -5.65
C GLY A 50 5.04 -13.35 -4.23
N LEU A 51 4.26 -12.44 -3.66
CA LEU A 51 4.49 -12.04 -2.27
C LEU A 51 3.81 -13.04 -1.31
N PRO A 52 4.56 -13.78 -0.48
CA PRO A 52 3.98 -14.68 0.49
C PRO A 52 3.15 -13.85 1.47
N ARG A 53 1.88 -14.21 1.56
CA ARG A 53 0.81 -13.56 2.33
C ARG A 53 1.03 -13.52 3.86
N GLY A 54 2.23 -13.91 4.32
CA GLY A 54 2.58 -14.08 5.74
C GLY A 54 3.84 -13.34 6.16
N SER A 55 4.35 -12.37 5.39
CA SER A 55 5.44 -11.53 5.89
C SER A 55 4.91 -10.62 7.01
N ILE A 56 5.39 -10.82 8.23
CA ILE A 56 5.21 -9.85 9.31
C ILE A 56 5.74 -8.51 8.80
N THR A 57 4.85 -7.55 8.59
CA THR A 57 5.20 -6.24 8.06
C THR A 57 5.90 -5.40 9.13
N LEU A 58 6.67 -4.42 8.69
CA LEU A 58 7.41 -3.50 9.57
C LEU A 58 6.47 -2.86 10.62
N ALA A 59 5.32 -2.37 10.17
CA ALA A 59 4.25 -1.86 11.02
C ALA A 59 3.04 -2.79 10.96
N GLY A 60 2.33 -2.90 12.09
CA GLY A 60 1.04 -3.59 12.14
C GLY A 60 -0.07 -2.72 11.58
N THR A 61 -1.11 -3.38 11.08
CA THR A 61 -2.38 -2.78 10.65
C THR A 61 -3.25 -2.40 11.86
N SER A 62 -4.42 -1.79 11.63
CA SER A 62 -5.38 -1.51 12.71
C SER A 62 -5.90 -2.80 13.36
N SER A 63 -6.21 -3.82 12.56
CA SER A 63 -6.68 -5.11 13.08
C SER A 63 -5.63 -5.82 13.93
N ASP A 64 -4.33 -5.65 13.64
CA ASP A 64 -3.26 -6.22 14.47
C ASP A 64 -3.23 -5.61 15.87
N ARG A 65 -3.55 -4.31 16.00
CA ARG A 65 -3.64 -3.64 17.30
C ARG A 65 -4.82 -4.15 18.12
N ASP A 66 -5.99 -4.30 17.49
CA ASP A 66 -7.18 -4.80 18.16
C ASP A 66 -7.04 -6.28 18.57
N ALA A 67 -6.33 -7.07 17.76
CA ALA A 67 -6.01 -8.46 18.06
C ALA A 67 -4.86 -8.64 19.06
N GLY A 68 -4.21 -7.56 19.51
CA GLY A 68 -3.05 -7.60 20.42
C GLY A 68 -1.77 -8.18 19.78
N ILE A 69 -1.72 -8.28 18.45
CA ILE A 69 -0.57 -8.77 17.70
C ILE A 69 0.49 -7.66 17.67
N LYS A 70 1.67 -7.97 18.22
CA LYS A 70 2.82 -7.04 18.19
C LYS A 70 3.33 -6.89 16.75
N SER A 71 3.63 -5.66 16.34
CA SER A 71 4.23 -5.39 15.03
C SER A 71 5.60 -6.05 14.88
N GLY A 72 6.06 -6.25 13.63
CA GLY A 72 7.37 -6.82 13.34
C GLY A 72 8.52 -6.08 14.02
N VAL A 73 8.45 -4.74 14.08
CA VAL A 73 9.47 -3.95 14.79
C VAL A 73 9.46 -4.25 16.30
N ALA A 74 8.28 -4.37 16.91
CA ALA A 74 8.17 -4.64 18.33
C ALA A 74 8.68 -6.05 18.68
N THR A 75 8.38 -7.05 17.85
CA THR A 75 8.86 -8.43 18.05
C THR A 75 10.37 -8.52 17.87
N VAL A 76 10.94 -7.91 16.82
CA VAL A 76 12.39 -7.90 16.57
C VAL A 76 13.14 -7.15 17.66
N LYS A 77 12.65 -5.99 18.12
CA LYS A 77 13.28 -5.25 19.23
C LYS A 77 13.30 -6.06 20.52
N ALA A 78 12.19 -6.72 20.86
CA ALA A 78 12.12 -7.57 22.04
C ALA A 78 13.09 -8.77 21.96
N ALA A 79 13.14 -9.44 20.80
CA ALA A 79 14.08 -10.54 20.57
C ALA A 79 15.55 -10.07 20.68
N ARG A 80 15.86 -8.88 20.13
CA ARG A 80 17.21 -8.29 20.23
C ARG A 80 17.61 -8.01 21.68
N GLN A 81 16.70 -7.46 22.47
CA GLN A 81 16.96 -7.18 23.89
C GLN A 81 17.24 -8.47 24.68
N ALA A 82 16.46 -9.52 24.46
CA ALA A 82 16.68 -10.82 25.10
C ALA A 82 18.05 -11.41 24.74
N ARG A 83 18.42 -11.38 23.46
CA ARG A 83 19.73 -11.89 23.00
C ARG A 83 20.91 -11.07 23.52
N LEU A 84 20.77 -9.75 23.60
CA LEU A 84 21.80 -8.90 24.21
C LEU A 84 21.97 -9.21 25.70
N ARG A 85 20.87 -9.44 26.42
CA ARG A 85 20.91 -9.80 27.83
C ARG A 85 21.65 -11.12 28.04
N GLU A 86 21.32 -12.15 27.28
CA GLU A 86 22.02 -13.45 27.34
C GLU A 86 23.53 -13.31 27.07
N LEU A 87 23.91 -12.42 26.14
CA LEU A 87 25.31 -12.15 25.84
C LEU A 87 26.01 -11.51 27.05
N PHE A 88 25.42 -10.47 27.63
CA PHE A 88 26.00 -9.81 28.80
C PHE A 88 26.03 -10.69 30.05
N GLU A 89 25.06 -11.59 30.23
CA GLU A 89 25.08 -12.57 31.31
C GLU A 89 26.28 -13.52 31.18
N ARG A 90 26.62 -13.94 29.95
CA ARG A 90 27.84 -14.74 29.69
C ARG A 90 29.12 -13.95 29.93
N GLU A 91 29.16 -12.68 29.51
CA GLU A 91 30.30 -11.81 29.76
C GLU A 91 30.51 -11.54 31.26
N ALA A 92 29.45 -11.32 32.03
CA ALA A 92 29.54 -11.11 33.47
C ALA A 92 30.15 -12.33 34.19
N LEU A 93 29.78 -13.56 33.79
CA LEU A 93 30.37 -14.78 34.33
C LEU A 93 31.87 -14.90 34.00
N MET A 94 32.26 -14.52 32.79
CA MET A 94 33.66 -14.48 32.38
C MET A 94 34.45 -13.44 33.20
N TYR A 95 33.93 -12.22 33.34
CA TYR A 95 34.59 -11.17 34.11
C TYR A 95 34.68 -11.50 35.61
N GLU A 96 33.67 -12.13 36.20
CA GLU A 96 33.74 -12.59 37.59
C GLU A 96 34.89 -13.58 37.78
N LYS A 97 35.10 -14.52 36.83
CA LYS A 97 36.23 -15.45 36.87
C LYS A 97 37.58 -14.73 36.76
N GLU A 98 37.68 -13.74 35.87
CA GLU A 98 38.90 -12.95 35.68
C GLU A 98 39.25 -12.07 36.90
N LEU A 99 38.24 -11.48 37.55
CA LEU A 99 38.42 -10.70 38.77
C LEU A 99 38.80 -11.59 39.96
N ASN A 100 38.16 -12.75 40.09
CA ASN A 100 38.49 -13.72 41.13
C ASN A 100 39.94 -14.20 41.01
N ALA A 101 40.47 -14.34 39.79
CA ALA A 101 41.88 -14.65 39.55
C ALA A 101 42.85 -13.56 40.07
N ARG A 102 42.37 -12.33 40.23
CA ARG A 102 43.10 -11.19 40.82
C ARG A 102 42.75 -10.95 42.29
N GLY A 103 41.92 -11.79 42.90
CA GLY A 103 41.44 -11.64 44.29
C GLY A 103 40.35 -10.58 44.48
N LEU A 104 39.71 -10.12 43.40
CA LEU A 104 38.60 -9.16 43.41
C LEU A 104 37.29 -9.87 42.97
N SER A 105 36.13 -9.25 43.17
CA SER A 105 34.83 -9.79 42.72
C SER A 105 33.89 -8.64 42.32
N LEU A 106 32.95 -8.90 41.40
CA LEU A 106 31.92 -7.95 41.04
C LEU A 106 30.96 -7.71 42.22
N VAL A 107 30.53 -6.46 42.38
CA VAL A 107 29.48 -6.11 43.34
C VAL A 107 28.15 -6.68 42.86
N LYS A 108 27.55 -7.55 43.68
CA LYS A 108 26.27 -8.20 43.38
C LYS A 108 25.12 -7.38 43.99
N PRO A 109 23.99 -7.24 43.28
CA PRO A 109 22.82 -6.58 43.86
C PRO A 109 22.39 -7.35 45.12
N ARG A 110 22.04 -6.60 46.16
CA ARG A 110 21.41 -7.14 47.36
C ARG A 110 19.92 -6.91 47.18
N ASP A 111 19.13 -7.98 47.27
CA ASP A 111 17.67 -7.90 47.33
C ASP A 111 17.21 -7.06 48.52
#